data_AF-A0A9E3MH92-F1
#
_entry.id   AF-A0A9E3MH92-F1
#
_cell.length_a   1.000
_cell.length_b   1.000
_cell.length_c   1.000
_cell.angle_alpha   90.00
_cell.angle_beta   90.00
_cell.angle_gamma   90.00
#
_symmetry.space_group_name_H-M   'P 1'
#
loop_
_entity.id
_entity.type
_entity.pdbx_description
1 polymer ?
#
loop_
_entity_poly.entity_id
_entity_poly.type
_entity_poly.pdbx_seq_one_letter_code
_entity_poly.pdbx_strand_id
1 'polypeptide(L)' 'MTHSFSIAIRVGIFVILMGSALFVHLRGRARFGLMKALTDYTVLLAPYNMLMVLFSRVKARPYAPVAAFPDLAPLQAHW' A
#
# COMPACT_ATOMS: atom_id res chain seq x y z
N MET A 1 -29.17 -3.97 -22.30
CA MET A 1 -27.72 -3.65 -22.27
C MET A 1 -27.25 -3.00 -20.95
N THR A 2 -28.10 -2.30 -20.18
CA THR A 2 -27.74 -1.65 -18.90
C THR A 2 -27.44 -2.62 -17.75
N HIS A 3 -28.17 -3.73 -17.63
CA HIS A 3 -27.96 -4.72 -16.55
C HIS A 3 -26.59 -5.42 -16.61
N SER A 4 -26.11 -5.72 -17.82
CA SER A 4 -24.81 -6.38 -18.01
C SER A 4 -23.66 -5.45 -17.61
N PHE A 5 -23.79 -4.15 -17.91
CA PHE A 5 -22.84 -3.11 -17.50
C PHE A 5 -22.79 -2.94 -15.97
N SER A 6 -23.94 -3.02 -15.29
CA SER A 6 -23.99 -2.96 -13.82
C SER A 6 -23.27 -4.13 -13.15
N ILE A 7 -23.42 -5.35 -13.69
CA ILE A 7 -22.73 -6.53 -13.18
C ILE A 7 -21.22 -6.41 -13.40
N ALA A 8 -20.79 -5.98 -14.59
CA ALA A 8 -19.39 -5.79 -14.90
C ALA A 8 -18.70 -4.79 -13.95
N ILE A 9 -19.36 -3.68 -13.60
CA ILE A 9 -18.83 -2.70 -12.63
C ILE A 9 -18.69 -3.31 -11.24
N ARG A 10 -19.71 -4.01 -10.75
CA ARG A 10 -19.69 -4.66 -9.42
C ARG A 10 -18.57 -5.69 -9.32
N VAL A 11 -18.41 -6.51 -10.35
CA VAL A 11 -17.33 -7.50 -10.45
C VAL A 11 -15.97 -6.79 -10.51
N GLY A 12 -15.84 -5.74 -11.30
CA GLY A 12 -14.61 -4.95 -11.41
C GLY A 12 -14.16 -4.38 -10.05
N ILE A 13 -15.08 -3.77 -9.31
CA ILE A 13 -14.79 -3.23 -7.97
C ILE A 13 -14.35 -4.36 -7.02
N PHE A 14 -15.05 -5.49 -7.03
CA PHE A 14 -14.72 -6.63 -6.19
C PHE A 14 -13.33 -7.21 -6.50
N VAL A 15 -12.98 -7.33 -7.78
CA VAL A 15 -11.66 -7.83 -8.22
C VAL A 15 -10.54 -6.87 -7.78
N ILE A 16 -10.74 -5.56 -7.91
CA ILE A 16 -9.76 -4.54 -7.48
C ILE A 16 -9.56 -4.59 -5.96
N LEU A 17 -10.65 -4.69 -5.19
CA LEU A 17 -10.57 -4.79 -3.73
C LEU A 17 -9.85 -6.07 -3.30
N MET A 18 -10.24 -7.23 -3.85
CA MET A 18 -9.63 -8.50 -3.49
C MET A 18 -8.15 -8.56 -3.92
N GLY A 19 -7.83 -8.08 -5.12
CA GLY A 19 -6.47 -8.04 -5.64
C GLY A 19 -5.55 -7.14 -4.83
N SER A 20 -6.03 -5.95 -4.43
CA SER A 20 -5.25 -5.03 -3.59
C SER A 20 -5.07 -5.53 -2.16
N ALA A 21 -6.10 -6.13 -1.56
CA ALA A 21 -6.00 -6.77 -0.25
C ALA A 21 -4.98 -7.91 -0.27
N LEU A 22 -5.00 -8.75 -1.31
CA LEU A 22 -4.03 -9.83 -1.49
C LEU A 22 -2.61 -9.29 -1.69
N PHE A 23 -2.43 -8.24 -2.51
CA PHE A 23 -1.14 -7.60 -2.72
C PHE A 23 -0.54 -7.08 -1.41
N VAL A 24 -1.32 -6.36 -0.60
CA VAL A 24 -0.87 -5.84 0.69
C VAL A 24 -0.55 -6.98 1.66
N HIS A 25 -1.38 -8.02 1.70
CA HIS A 25 -1.16 -9.19 2.55
C HIS A 25 0.14 -9.94 2.20
N LEU A 26 0.42 -10.14 0.91
CA LEU A 26 1.63 -10.80 0.44
C LEU A 26 2.89 -9.93 0.59
N ARG A 27 2.73 -8.60 0.54
CA ARG A 27 3.83 -7.63 0.77
C ARG A 27 4.27 -7.58 2.23
N GLY A 28 3.35 -7.81 3.17
CA GLY A 28 3.62 -7.77 4.61
C GLY A 28 4.63 -8.86 5.03
N ARG A 29 5.85 -8.47 5.41
CA ARG A 29 6.85 -9.38 6.00
C ARG A 29 6.43 -9.88 7.39
N ALA A 30 5.65 -9.09 8.13
CA ALA A 30 5.00 -9.48 9.37
C ALA A 30 3.54 -9.81 9.08
N ARG A 31 3.13 -11.06 9.29
CA ARG A 31 1.76 -11.53 9.05
C ARG A 31 0.97 -11.44 10.35
N PHE A 32 0.03 -10.50 10.40
CA PHE A 32 -0.97 -10.48 11.46
C PHE A 32 -2.00 -11.58 11.23
N GLY A 33 -2.61 -12.09 12.31
CA GLY A 33 -3.72 -13.04 12.19
C GLY A 33 -4.88 -12.46 11.37
N LEU A 34 -5.60 -13.31 10.63
CA LEU A 34 -6.67 -12.93 9.70
C LEU A 34 -7.66 -11.90 10.27
N MET A 35 -8.11 -12.08 11.51
CA MET A 35 -9.03 -11.15 12.17
C MET A 35 -8.42 -9.77 12.40
N LYS A 36 -7.13 -9.72 12.76
CA LYS A 36 -6.43 -8.45 12.95
C LYS A 36 -6.17 -7.75 11.62
N ALA A 37 -5.91 -8.51 10.55
CA ALA A 37 -5.75 -7.96 9.21
C ALA A 37 -7.06 -7.37 8.68
N LEU A 38 -8.20 -8.06 8.85
CA LEU A 38 -9.49 -7.60 8.35
C LEU A 38 -10.04 -6.36 9.08
N THR A 39 -9.75 -6.22 10.37
CA THR A 39 -10.19 -5.07 11.17
C THR A 39 -9.19 -3.91 11.14
N ASP A 40 -8.01 -4.09 10.53
CA ASP A 40 -7.03 -3.03 10.40
C ASP A 40 -7.42 -2.06 9.29
N TYR A 41 -7.34 -0.76 9.59
CA TYR A 41 -7.69 0.33 8.66
C TYR A 41 -6.83 0.31 7.39
N THR A 42 -5.67 -0.33 7.46
CA THR A 42 -4.74 -0.50 6.34
C THR A 42 -5.31 -1.35 5.20
N VAL A 43 -6.23 -2.29 5.49
CA VAL A 43 -6.86 -3.14 4.47
C VAL A 43 -7.98 -2.40 3.73
N LEU A 44 -8.73 -1.52 4.39
CA LEU A 44 -9.71 -0.65 3.73
C LEU A 44 -9.05 0.27 2.71
N LEU A 45 -7.86 0.76 3.04
CA LEU A 45 -7.06 1.62 2.15
C LEU A 45 -6.13 0.83 1.23
N ALA A 46 -6.24 -0.50 1.16
CA ALA A 46 -5.36 -1.34 0.36
C ALA A 46 -5.31 -0.95 -1.13
N PRO A 47 -6.44 -0.62 -1.83
CA PRO A 47 -6.39 -0.19 -3.23
C PRO A 47 -5.55 1.08 -3.42
N TYR A 48 -5.74 2.04 -2.53
CA TYR A 48 -5.02 3.31 -2.56
C TYR A 48 -3.53 3.12 -2.24
N ASN A 49 -3.22 2.38 -1.16
CA ASN A 49 -1.86 2.07 -0.76
C ASN A 49 -1.13 1.26 -1.85
N MET A 50 -1.82 0.33 -2.53
CA MET A 50 -1.26 -0.41 -3.66
C MET A 50 -0.85 0.53 -4.79
N LEU A 51 -1.69 1.48 -5.17
CA LEU A 51 -1.35 2.49 -6.19
C LEU A 51 -0.15 3.32 -5.76
N MET A 52 -0.15 3.82 -4.52
CA MET A 52 1.00 4.56 -3.98
C MET A 52 2.29 3.76 -4.06
N VAL A 53 2.26 2.48 -3.70
CA VAL A 53 3.44 1.61 -3.75
C VAL A 53 3.87 1.34 -5.20
N LEU A 54 2.92 1.07 -6.10
CA LEU A 54 3.22 0.72 -7.49
C LEU A 54 3.85 1.89 -8.26
N PHE A 55 3.43 3.11 -7.95
CA PHE A 55 3.92 4.34 -8.58
C PHE A 55 5.01 5.06 -7.76
N SER A 56 5.40 4.54 -6.60
CA SER A 56 6.44 5.18 -5.78
C SER A 56 7.84 4.92 -6.33
N ARG A 57 8.62 6.01 -6.49
CA ARG A 57 10.04 5.99 -6.83
C ARG A 57 10.94 5.61 -5.64
N VAL A 58 10.39 5.64 -4.42
CA VAL A 58 11.14 5.39 -3.18
C VAL A 58 11.22 3.88 -2.93
N LYS A 59 12.43 3.37 -2.71
CA LYS A 59 12.65 1.95 -2.40
C LYS A 59 11.90 1.58 -1.12
N ALA A 60 11.21 0.44 -1.13
CA ALA A 60 10.49 -0.11 0.00
C ALA A 60 11.47 -0.64 1.09
N ARG A 61 12.18 0.25 1.75
CA ARG A 61 13.09 -0.04 2.86
C ARG A 61 12.55 0.60 4.14
N PRO A 62 12.71 -0.05 5.32
CA PRO A 62 12.26 0.51 6.59
C PRO A 62 12.89 1.86 6.91
N TYR A 63 14.15 2.06 6.50
CA TYR A 63 14.89 3.29 6.69
C TYR A 63 15.35 3.82 5.33
N ALA A 64 15.11 5.10 5.09
CA ALA A 64 15.65 5.80 3.95
C ALA A 64 17.16 6.06 4.17
N PRO A 65 17.98 6.02 3.10
CA PRO A 65 19.41 6.29 3.24
C PRO A 65 19.62 7.75 3.65
N VAL A 66 20.48 7.98 4.64
CA VAL A 66 20.84 9.34 5.12
C VAL A 66 21.36 10.23 3.98
N ALA A 67 22.08 9.64 3.02
CA ALA A 67 22.56 10.33 1.82
C ALA A 67 21.45 10.93 0.94
N ALA A 68 20.19 10.53 1.10
CA ALA A 68 19.05 11.13 0.39
C ALA A 68 18.60 12.47 1.00
N PHE A 69 19.12 12.86 2.16
CA PHE A 69 18.72 14.06 2.90
C PHE A 69 19.95 14.95 3.16
N PRO A 70 20.48 15.63 2.13
CA PRO A 70 21.63 16.52 2.28
C PRO A 70 21.37 17.65 3.29
N ASP A 71 20.11 18.05 3.46
CA ASP A 71 19.68 19.09 4.41
C ASP A 71 19.90 18.71 5.88
N LEU A 72 20.15 17.43 6.18
CA LEU A 72 20.50 16.98 7.53
C LEU A 72 21.99 17.15 7.84
N ALA A 73 22.83 17.46 6.85
CA ALA A 73 24.27 17.61 7.05
C ALA A 73 24.65 18.71 8.07
N PRO A 74 24.02 19.91 8.08
CA PRO A 74 24.30 20.92 9.11
C PRO A 74 23.97 20.45 10.53
N LEU A 75 22.90 19.66 10.69
CA LEU A 75 22.54 19.09 11.99
C LEU A 75 23.55 18.05 12.46
N GLN A 76 24.13 17.25 11.56
CA GLN A 76 25.20 16.31 11.92
C GLN A 76 26.54 17.00 12.22
N ALA A 77 26.83 18.13 11.57
CA ALA A 77 28.09 18.85 11.73
C ALA A 77 28.15 19.72 12.99
N HIS A 78 27.00 20.10 13.54
CA HIS A 78 26.88 21.04 14.67
C HIS A 78 26.18 20.44 15.90
N TRP A 79 26.08 19.11 15.96
CA TRP A 79 25.66 18.37 17.15
C TRP A 79 26.87 17.99 18.01
#